data_AF-A0A9D6RVY7-F1
#
_entry.id   AF-A0A9D6RVY7-F1
#
_cell.length_a   1.000
_cell.length_b   1.000
_cell.length_c   1.000
_cell.angle_alpha   90.00
_cell.angle_beta   90.00
_cell.angle_gamma   90.00
#
_symmetry.space_group_name_H-M   'P 1'
#
loop_
_entity.id
_entity.type
_entity.pdbx_description
1 polymer ?
#
loop_
_entity_poly.entity_id
_entity_poly.type
_entity_poly.pdbx_seq_one_letter_code
_entity_poly.pdbx_strand_id
1 'polypeptide(L)'
;MFRLLSALVNAWSIPELRKKLLFTFSMIAIYEVGLFIPVPGVNGAELGRIFNELAQQSGGGLLSLMDMFTGGALSQATVFALGIMPYISATIIVETLLARAIPAWEKLVKEGPAGYRKLHQYSRYLTIVLAVVNSFMYAMVLERAIPAQFNVQIVLSPGLGFRLLTVLTMTGGMALIMWLA
;
A
#
# COMPACT_ATOMS: atom_id res chain seq x y z
N MET A 1 20.10 19.62 20.34
CA MET A 1 20.38 19.43 18.90
C MET A 1 21.68 18.63 18.65
N PHE A 2 22.82 19.02 19.21
CA PHE A 2 24.11 18.31 19.01
C PHE A 2 24.14 16.83 19.43
N ARG A 3 23.32 16.41 20.40
CA ARG A 3 23.22 15.01 20.86
C ARG A 3 22.63 14.03 19.83
N LEU A 4 21.72 14.49 18.97
CA LEU A 4 21.13 13.65 17.92
C LEU A 4 22.10 13.45 16.74
N LEU A 5 22.85 14.50 16.38
CA LEU A 5 23.90 14.41 15.37
C LEU A 5 25.04 13.48 15.80
N SER A 6 25.46 13.55 17.06
CA SER A 6 26.45 12.64 17.61
C SER A 6 25.93 11.20 17.75
N ALA A 7 24.63 11.01 18.00
CA ALA A 7 24.00 9.69 17.94
C ALA A 7 23.99 9.10 16.53
N LEU A 8 23.74 9.90 15.49
CA LEU A 8 23.81 9.47 14.09
C LEU A 8 25.25 9.10 13.66
N VAL A 9 26.24 9.90 14.07
CA VAL A 9 27.66 9.62 13.79
C VAL A 9 28.15 8.39 14.56
N ASN A 10 27.70 8.20 15.81
CA ASN A 10 27.99 6.99 16.59
C ASN A 10 27.30 5.75 16.01
N ALA A 11 26.08 5.89 15.47
CA ALA A 11 25.38 4.79 14.79
C ALA A 11 26.14 4.31 13.55
N TRP A 12 26.85 5.22 12.85
CA TRP A 12 27.72 4.86 11.73
C TRP A 12 29.03 4.17 12.15
N SER A 13 29.48 4.45 13.38
CA SER A 13 30.72 3.90 13.94
C SER A 13 30.56 2.47 14.45
N ILE A 14 29.34 2.07 14.86
CA ILE A 14 29.07 0.71 15.32
C ILE A 14 28.78 -0.20 14.11
N PRO A 15 29.60 -1.24 13.84
CA PRO A 15 29.47 -2.05 12.63
C PRO A 15 28.15 -2.82 12.55
N GLU A 16 27.53 -3.16 13.69
CA GLU A 16 26.20 -3.79 13.73
C GLU A 16 25.08 -2.82 13.34
N LEU A 17 25.10 -1.57 13.84
CA LEU A 17 24.11 -0.56 13.45
C LEU A 17 24.26 -0.17 11.98
N ARG A 18 25.50 -0.01 11.49
CA ARG A 18 25.76 0.26 10.07
C ARG A 18 25.13 -0.80 9.16
N LYS A 19 25.24 -2.08 9.51
CA LYS A 19 24.62 -3.18 8.74
C LYS A 19 23.10 -3.11 8.77
N LYS A 20 22.48 -2.84 9.93
CA LYS A 20 21.02 -2.69 10.05
C LYS A 20 20.52 -1.48 9.25
N LEU A 21 21.21 -0.35 9.34
CA LEU A 21 20.89 0.85 8.56
C LEU A 21 20.98 0.60 7.05
N LEU A 22 22.08 0.01 6.57
CA LEU A 22 22.23 -0.35 5.15
C LEU A 22 21.13 -1.31 4.68
N PHE A 23 20.74 -2.29 5.52
CA PHE A 23 19.63 -3.19 5.22
C PHE A 23 18.31 -2.43 5.09
N THR A 24 17.97 -1.56 6.05
CA THR A 24 16.77 -0.72 5.98
C THR A 24 16.78 0.19 4.75
N PHE A 25 17.89 0.87 4.45
CA PHE A 25 18.01 1.68 3.24
C PHE A 25 17.85 0.85 1.96
N SER A 26 18.38 -0.37 1.92
CA SER A 26 18.22 -1.27 0.79
C SER A 26 16.76 -1.68 0.59
N MET A 27 16.03 -1.96 1.68
CA MET A 27 14.60 -2.27 1.61
C MET A 27 13.77 -1.07 1.11
N ILE A 28 14.09 0.14 1.57
CA ILE A 28 13.43 1.37 1.10
C ILE A 28 13.72 1.57 -0.40
N ALA A 29 14.96 1.35 -0.85
CA ALA A 29 15.30 1.46 -2.26
C ALA A 29 14.53 0.47 -3.13
N ILE A 30 14.32 -0.77 -2.67
CA ILE A 30 13.49 -1.77 -3.36
C ILE A 30 12.03 -1.32 -3.45
N TYR A 31 11.49 -0.77 -2.35
CA TYR A 31 10.14 -0.21 -2.33
C TYR A 31 9.99 0.93 -3.34
N GLU A 32 10.92 1.89 -3.33
CA GLU A 32 10.95 3.03 -4.26
C GLU A 32 10.99 2.57 -5.72
N VAL A 33 11.84 1.59 -6.07
CA VAL A 33 11.90 1.07 -7.45
C VAL A 33 10.56 0.49 -7.91
N GLY A 34 9.82 -0.18 -7.03
CA GLY A 34 8.52 -0.73 -7.40
C GLY A 34 7.41 0.31 -7.56
N LEU A 35 7.58 1.54 -7.03
CA LEU A 35 6.69 2.67 -7.33
C LEU A 35 6.81 3.15 -8.78
N PHE A 36 7.86 2.77 -9.50
CA PHE A 36 8.03 3.12 -10.92
C PHE A 36 7.53 2.02 -11.87
N ILE A 37 7.09 0.86 -11.36
CA ILE A 37 6.60 -0.25 -12.18
C ILE A 37 5.08 -0.12 -12.35
N PRO A 38 4.57 0.28 -13.53
CA PRO A 38 3.13 0.36 -13.76
C PRO A 38 2.52 -1.04 -13.84
N VAL A 39 1.24 -1.15 -13.46
CA VAL A 39 0.48 -2.39 -13.65
C VAL A 39 0.37 -2.71 -15.15
N PRO A 40 0.58 -3.97 -15.57
CA PRO A 40 0.47 -4.36 -16.97
C PRO A 40 -0.92 -4.03 -17.55
N GLY A 41 -0.93 -3.38 -18.70
CA GLY A 41 -2.17 -3.02 -19.40
C GLY A 41 -2.73 -1.64 -19.05
N VAL A 42 -2.02 -0.86 -18.23
CA VAL A 42 -2.39 0.53 -17.86
C VAL A 42 -1.38 1.54 -18.39
N ASN A 43 -1.87 2.64 -18.97
CA ASN A 43 -1.04 3.80 -19.26
C ASN A 43 -1.01 4.77 -18.06
N GLY A 44 0.03 4.65 -17.23
CA GLY A 44 0.21 5.47 -16.02
C GLY A 44 0.35 6.98 -16.28
N ALA A 45 0.83 7.39 -17.46
CA ALA A 45 0.99 8.81 -17.81
C ALA A 45 -0.36 9.50 -18.03
N GLU A 46 -1.30 8.81 -18.67
CA GLU A 46 -2.65 9.33 -18.92
C GLU A 46 -3.49 9.34 -17.63
N LEU A 47 -3.32 8.34 -16.77
CA LEU A 47 -3.94 8.33 -15.44
C LEU A 47 -3.47 9.47 -14.56
N GLY A 48 -2.17 9.76 -14.54
CA GLY A 48 -1.65 10.91 -13.80
C GLY A 48 -2.28 12.23 -14.26
N ARG A 49 -2.55 12.36 -15.57
CA ARG A 49 -3.21 13.55 -16.13
C ARG A 49 -4.66 13.67 -15.67
N ILE A 50 -5.42 12.57 -15.75
CA ILE A 50 -6.82 12.51 -15.27
C ILE A 50 -6.90 12.73 -13.76
N PHE A 51 -5.95 12.19 -13.00
CA PHE A 51 -5.86 12.37 -11.55
C PHE A 51 -5.65 13.84 -11.19
N ASN A 52 -4.79 14.54 -11.94
CA ASN A 52 -4.55 15.98 -11.77
C ASN A 52 -5.78 16.82 -12.14
N GLU A 53 -6.50 16.45 -13.21
CA GLU A 53 -7.73 17.14 -13.62
C GLU A 53 -8.88 16.91 -12.62
N LEU A 54 -9.04 15.69 -12.11
CA LEU A 54 -9.99 15.35 -11.04
C LEU A 54 -9.65 16.07 -9.73
N ALA A 55 -8.36 16.20 -9.42
CA ALA A 55 -7.90 16.93 -8.24
C ALA A 55 -8.29 18.42 -8.28
N GLN A 56 -8.34 19.01 -9.47
CA GLN A 56 -8.68 20.42 -9.67
C GLN A 56 -10.19 20.69 -9.71
N GLN A 57 -11.01 19.75 -10.20
CA GLN A 57 -12.41 20.04 -10.50
C GLN A 57 -13.40 19.85 -9.34
N SER A 58 -13.23 18.88 -8.44
CA SER A 58 -14.19 18.66 -7.33
C SER A 58 -13.65 17.68 -6.29
N GLY A 59 -13.39 18.11 -5.05
CA GLY A 59 -13.23 17.19 -3.90
C GLY A 59 -11.99 16.27 -3.91
N GLY A 60 -11.04 16.46 -4.82
CA GLY A 60 -9.86 15.61 -4.94
C GLY A 60 -8.80 15.78 -3.85
N GLY A 61 -9.05 16.60 -2.82
CA GLY A 61 -8.17 16.69 -1.65
C GLY A 61 -7.95 15.32 -0.99
N LEU A 62 -9.00 14.50 -0.84
CA LEU A 62 -8.85 13.16 -0.24
C LEU A 62 -8.05 12.22 -1.16
N LEU A 63 -8.31 12.24 -2.46
CA LEU A 63 -7.58 11.42 -3.44
C LEU A 63 -6.10 11.84 -3.54
N SER A 64 -5.82 13.14 -3.50
CA SER A 64 -4.46 13.69 -3.46
C SER A 64 -3.73 13.33 -2.16
N LEU A 65 -4.43 13.35 -1.01
CA LEU A 65 -3.88 12.85 0.25
C LEU A 65 -3.56 11.36 0.15
N MET A 66 -4.46 10.54 -0.41
CA MET A 66 -4.21 9.11 -0.62
C MET A 66 -3.00 8.86 -1.55
N ASP A 67 -2.83 9.66 -2.61
CA ASP A 67 -1.67 9.56 -3.50
C ASP A 67 -0.37 9.97 -2.79
N MET A 68 -0.40 11.00 -1.95
CA MET A 68 0.73 11.39 -1.11
C MET A 68 1.14 10.28 -0.13
N PHE A 69 0.19 9.59 0.50
CA PHE A 69 0.46 8.46 1.39
C PHE A 69 0.98 7.22 0.66
N THR A 70 0.77 7.12 -0.65
CA THR A 70 1.26 6.02 -1.49
C THR A 70 2.48 6.40 -2.32
N GLY A 71 3.02 7.62 -2.15
CA GLY A 71 4.22 8.09 -2.85
C GLY A 71 4.02 8.35 -4.35
N GLY A 72 2.80 8.66 -4.79
CA GLY A 72 2.47 8.84 -6.22
C GLY A 72 2.15 7.53 -6.95
N ALA A 73 2.06 6.42 -6.21
CA ALA A 73 1.77 5.11 -6.78
C ALA A 73 0.32 4.97 -7.26
N LEU A 74 -0.62 5.70 -6.64
CA LEU A 74 -2.04 5.64 -6.95
C LEU A 74 -2.36 6.40 -8.25
N SER A 75 -1.72 7.54 -8.48
CA SER A 75 -1.88 8.33 -9.71
C SER A 75 -1.22 7.70 -10.94
N GLN A 76 -0.17 6.88 -10.74
CA GLN A 76 0.52 6.16 -11.82
C GLN A 76 0.04 4.71 -12.01
N ALA A 77 -0.91 4.23 -11.20
CA ALA A 77 -1.41 2.86 -11.19
C ALA A 77 -0.28 1.81 -11.19
N THR A 78 0.57 1.86 -10.18
CA THR A 78 1.75 0.99 -10.06
C THR A 78 1.43 -0.29 -9.30
N VAL A 79 2.36 -1.26 -9.32
CA VAL A 79 2.25 -2.53 -8.59
C VAL A 79 2.01 -2.30 -7.08
N PHE A 80 2.46 -1.16 -6.55
CA PHE A 80 2.30 -0.75 -5.16
C PHE A 80 1.25 0.35 -4.95
N ALA A 81 0.32 0.56 -5.89
CA ALA A 81 -0.70 1.61 -5.79
C ALA A 81 -1.62 1.50 -4.55
N LEU A 82 -1.80 0.30 -3.98
CA LEU A 82 -2.51 0.14 -2.71
C LEU A 82 -1.67 0.56 -1.48
N GLY A 83 -0.35 0.70 -1.65
CA GLY A 83 0.60 1.03 -0.59
C GLY A 83 0.54 0.05 0.58
N ILE A 84 0.88 0.51 1.79
CA ILE A 84 0.76 -0.26 3.03
C ILE A 84 -0.66 -0.19 3.65
N MET A 85 -1.57 0.56 3.03
CA MET A 85 -2.85 0.95 3.62
C MET A 85 -3.77 -0.24 3.97
N PRO A 86 -3.89 -1.30 3.13
CA PRO A 86 -4.69 -2.48 3.50
C PRO A 86 -4.19 -3.19 4.75
N TYR A 87 -2.87 -3.18 5.01
CA TYR A 87 -2.28 -3.77 6.21
C TYR A 87 -2.56 -2.92 7.44
N ILE A 88 -2.38 -1.60 7.34
CA ILE A 88 -2.72 -0.67 8.44
C ILE A 88 -4.20 -0.83 8.81
N SER A 89 -5.09 -0.86 7.81
CA SER A 89 -6.52 -1.06 8.04
C SER A 89 -6.82 -2.42 8.68
N ALA A 90 -6.23 -3.51 8.20
CA ALA A 90 -6.45 -4.84 8.77
C ALA A 90 -6.02 -4.93 10.24
N THR A 91 -4.85 -4.38 10.57
CA THR A 91 -4.32 -4.35 11.93
C THR A 91 -5.21 -3.53 12.86
N ILE A 92 -5.71 -2.37 12.41
CA ILE A 92 -6.68 -1.58 13.19
C ILE A 92 -7.98 -2.36 13.42
N ILE A 93 -8.50 -3.03 12.39
CA ILE A 93 -9.72 -3.83 12.50
C ILE A 93 -9.55 -4.95 13.52
N VAL A 94 -8.44 -5.71 13.45
CA VAL A 94 -8.22 -6.85 14.32
C VAL A 94 -7.84 -6.43 15.75
N GLU A 95 -6.87 -5.53 15.89
CA GLU A 95 -6.28 -5.18 17.19
C GLU A 95 -7.08 -4.13 17.95
N THR A 96 -7.71 -3.18 17.26
CA THR A 96 -8.43 -2.09 17.93
C THR A 96 -9.93 -2.34 17.97
N LEU A 97 -10.53 -2.74 16.85
CA LEU A 97 -11.98 -2.89 16.76
C LEU A 97 -12.45 -4.23 17.32
N LEU A 98 -11.99 -5.35 16.75
CA LEU A 98 -12.44 -6.69 17.14
C LEU A 98 -12.01 -7.04 18.57
N ALA A 99 -10.79 -6.67 18.98
CA ALA A 99 -10.31 -6.93 20.33
C ALA A 99 -11.03 -6.13 21.43
N ARG A 100 -11.61 -4.96 21.12
CA ARG A 100 -12.43 -4.18 22.08
C ARG A 100 -13.92 -4.50 21.99
N ALA A 101 -14.41 -4.90 20.82
CA ALA A 101 -15.83 -5.20 20.61
C ALA A 101 -16.21 -6.64 21.01
N ILE A 102 -15.27 -7.60 20.90
CA ILE A 102 -15.53 -9.02 21.14
C ILE A 102 -14.69 -9.50 22.34
N PRO A 103 -15.32 -9.92 23.46
CA PRO A 103 -14.60 -10.31 24.67
C PRO A 103 -13.71 -11.55 24.49
N ALA A 104 -13.96 -12.38 23.48
CA ALA A 104 -13.09 -13.49 23.12
C ALA A 104 -11.72 -13.03 22.57
N TRP A 105 -11.69 -11.93 21.82
CA TRP A 105 -10.47 -11.36 21.25
C TRP A 105 -9.74 -10.48 22.28
N GLU A 106 -10.47 -9.85 23.18
CA GLU A 106 -9.89 -9.13 24.33
C GLU A 106 -9.06 -10.06 25.24
N LYS A 107 -9.48 -11.32 25.40
CA LYS A 107 -8.72 -12.34 26.14
C LYS A 107 -7.36 -12.62 25.49
N LEU A 108 -7.29 -12.65 24.16
CA LEU A 108 -6.02 -12.80 23.44
C LEU A 108 -5.09 -11.60 23.69
N VAL A 109 -5.62 -10.39 23.77
CA VAL A 109 -4.80 -9.22 24.17
C VAL A 109 -4.27 -9.38 25.60
N LYS A 110 -5.09 -9.90 26.53
CA LYS A 110 -4.72 -10.16 27.93
C LYS A 110 -3.71 -11.29 28.11
N GLU A 111 -3.60 -12.23 27.16
CA GLU A 111 -2.56 -13.27 27.11
C GLU A 111 -1.15 -12.71 26.81
N GLY A 112 -1.04 -11.41 26.50
CA GLY A 112 0.24 -10.75 26.30
C GLY A 112 0.94 -11.22 25.00
N PRO A 113 2.27 -11.49 25.02
CA PRO A 113 3.05 -11.70 23.79
C PRO A 113 2.55 -12.84 22.90
N ALA A 114 2.00 -13.90 23.50
CA ALA A 114 1.50 -15.06 22.75
C ALA A 114 0.20 -14.74 22.00
N GLY A 115 -0.70 -13.95 22.60
CA GLY A 115 -1.96 -13.56 21.97
C GLY A 115 -1.79 -12.47 20.92
N TYR A 116 -0.87 -11.51 21.13
CA TYR A 116 -0.50 -10.55 20.08
C TYR A 116 0.03 -11.24 18.82
N ARG A 117 0.80 -12.34 18.94
CA ARG A 117 1.22 -13.12 17.76
C ARG A 117 0.04 -13.70 16.98
N LYS A 118 -1.01 -14.17 17.66
CA LYS A 118 -2.23 -14.66 17.00
C LYS A 118 -2.98 -13.53 16.30
N LEU A 119 -3.12 -12.38 16.95
CA LEU A 119 -3.75 -11.18 16.37
C LEU A 119 -3.02 -10.69 15.12
N HIS A 120 -1.69 -10.68 15.14
CA HIS A 120 -0.90 -10.34 13.95
C HIS A 120 -1.11 -11.34 12.80
N GLN A 121 -1.23 -12.65 13.10
CA GLN A 121 -1.55 -13.64 12.06
C GLN A 121 -2.92 -13.38 11.43
N TYR A 122 -3.94 -13.11 12.24
CA TYR A 122 -5.27 -12.74 11.72
C TYR A 122 -5.25 -11.45 10.90
N SER A 123 -4.49 -10.44 11.35
CA SER A 123 -4.31 -9.19 10.61
C SER A 123 -3.68 -9.43 9.25
N ARG A 124 -2.68 -10.32 9.15
CA ARG A 124 -2.06 -10.70 7.86
C ARG A 124 -3.05 -11.39 6.93
N TYR A 125 -3.86 -12.32 7.42
CA TYR A 125 -4.90 -12.96 6.59
C TYR A 125 -5.94 -11.95 6.11
N LEU A 126 -6.41 -11.08 7.02
CA LEU A 126 -7.37 -10.04 6.68
C LEU A 126 -6.78 -9.04 5.66
N THR A 127 -5.49 -8.72 5.78
CA THR A 127 -4.79 -7.84 4.83
C THR A 127 -4.87 -8.36 3.40
N ILE A 128 -4.63 -9.67 3.18
CA ILE A 128 -4.71 -10.26 1.85
C ILE A 128 -6.13 -10.17 1.30
N VAL A 129 -7.13 -10.49 2.11
CA VAL A 129 -8.55 -10.37 1.71
C VAL A 129 -8.89 -8.93 1.34
N LEU A 130 -8.51 -7.96 2.17
CA LEU A 130 -8.72 -6.54 1.89
C LEU A 130 -7.96 -6.10 0.64
N ALA A 131 -6.73 -6.56 0.43
CA ALA A 131 -5.94 -6.22 -0.76
C ALA A 131 -6.61 -6.73 -2.05
N VAL A 132 -7.16 -7.95 -2.04
CA VAL A 132 -7.92 -8.50 -3.17
C VAL A 132 -9.17 -7.66 -3.45
N VAL A 133 -9.94 -7.32 -2.42
CA VAL A 133 -11.15 -6.51 -2.58
C VAL A 133 -10.82 -5.09 -3.07
N ASN A 134 -9.83 -4.43 -2.47
CA ASN A 134 -9.43 -3.08 -2.86
C ASN A 134 -8.81 -3.04 -4.26
N SER A 135 -7.96 -4.02 -4.63
CA SER A 135 -7.41 -4.10 -5.99
C SER A 135 -8.49 -4.37 -7.03
N PHE A 136 -9.49 -5.19 -6.70
CA PHE A 136 -10.62 -5.42 -7.59
C PHE A 136 -11.48 -4.17 -7.77
N MET A 137 -11.77 -3.45 -6.68
CA MET A 137 -12.44 -2.15 -6.74
C MET A 137 -11.65 -1.15 -7.57
N TYR A 138 -10.33 -1.05 -7.36
CA TYR A 138 -9.46 -0.18 -8.13
C TYR A 138 -9.42 -0.54 -9.61
N ALA A 139 -9.34 -1.82 -9.96
CA ALA A 139 -9.43 -2.29 -11.35
C ALA A 139 -10.76 -1.93 -12.02
N MET A 140 -11.88 -2.04 -11.30
CA MET A 140 -13.19 -1.59 -11.80
C MET A 140 -13.27 -0.07 -11.96
N VAL A 141 -12.67 0.69 -11.04
CA VAL A 141 -12.59 2.15 -11.14
C VAL A 141 -11.73 2.53 -12.34
N LEU A 142 -10.58 1.90 -12.56
CA LEU A 142 -9.74 2.14 -13.74
C LEU A 142 -10.46 1.85 -15.07
N GLU A 143 -11.29 0.82 -15.10
CA GLU A 143 -12.06 0.46 -16.30
C GLU A 143 -13.29 1.37 -16.51
N ARG A 144 -13.91 1.87 -15.43
CA ARG A 144 -15.12 2.71 -15.49
C ARG A 144 -14.84 4.21 -15.49
N ALA A 145 -13.74 4.64 -14.87
CA ALA A 145 -13.18 5.98 -14.93
C ALA A 145 -12.40 6.17 -16.23
N ILE A 146 -12.88 5.57 -17.31
CA ILE A 146 -12.66 6.01 -18.68
C ILE A 146 -13.78 7.03 -18.94
N PRO A 147 -13.62 8.32 -18.60
CA PRO A 147 -14.54 9.32 -19.07
C PRO A 147 -14.54 9.27 -20.59
N ALA A 148 -15.72 9.05 -21.17
CA ALA A 148 -15.99 9.22 -22.60
C ALA A 148 -15.56 10.61 -23.15
N GLN A 149 -15.12 11.52 -22.27
CA GLN A 149 -14.65 12.86 -22.55
C GLN A 149 -13.17 12.94 -22.98
N PHE A 150 -12.33 11.95 -22.69
CA PHE A 150 -10.88 12.05 -22.96
C PHE A 150 -10.40 11.29 -24.20
N ASN A 151 -11.19 10.39 -24.77
CA ASN A 151 -10.86 9.66 -26.00
C ASN A 151 -9.49 8.92 -25.98
N VAL A 152 -8.95 8.63 -24.79
CA VAL A 152 -7.68 7.90 -24.62
C VAL A 152 -7.94 6.55 -23.97
N GLN A 153 -7.39 5.47 -24.55
CA GLN A 153 -7.40 4.14 -23.94
C GLN A 153 -6.37 4.08 -22.81
N ILE A 154 -6.83 4.28 -21.58
CA ILE A 154 -6.04 4.05 -20.35
C ILE A 154 -5.72 2.56 -20.20
N VAL A 155 -6.66 1.69 -20.61
CA VAL A 155 -6.53 0.23 -20.60
C VAL A 155 -6.51 -0.29 -22.03
N LEU A 156 -5.41 -0.96 -22.40
CA LEU A 156 -5.20 -1.49 -23.76
C LEU A 156 -6.23 -2.57 -24.16
N SER A 157 -6.76 -3.32 -23.18
CA SER A 157 -7.79 -4.35 -23.40
C SER A 157 -8.70 -4.49 -22.18
N PRO A 158 -9.82 -3.74 -22.09
CA PRO A 158 -10.77 -3.87 -20.99
C PRO A 158 -11.44 -5.25 -21.01
N GLY A 159 -11.45 -5.94 -19.86
CA GLY A 159 -12.04 -7.27 -19.73
C GLY A 159 -11.67 -7.99 -18.44
N LEU A 160 -12.25 -9.17 -18.23
CA LEU A 160 -12.00 -10.01 -17.03
C LEU A 160 -10.52 -10.38 -16.87
N GLY A 161 -9.79 -10.58 -17.98
CA GLY A 161 -8.34 -10.87 -17.95
C GLY A 161 -7.52 -9.73 -17.35
N PHE A 162 -7.83 -8.47 -17.71
CA PHE A 162 -7.17 -7.29 -17.13
C PHE A 162 -7.46 -7.14 -15.64
N ARG A 163 -8.72 -7.37 -15.22
CA ARG A 163 -9.10 -7.31 -13.79
C ARG A 163 -8.33 -8.33 -12.97
N LEU A 164 -8.28 -9.58 -13.43
CA LEU A 164 -7.56 -10.65 -12.73
C LEU A 164 -6.05 -10.38 -12.67
N LEU A 165 -5.46 -9.92 -13.78
CA LEU A 165 -4.04 -9.58 -13.82
C LEU A 165 -3.70 -8.42 -12.88
N THR A 166 -4.53 -7.38 -12.85
CA THR A 166 -4.40 -6.23 -11.95
C THR A 166 -4.53 -6.66 -10.49
N VAL A 167 -5.55 -7.46 -10.16
CA VAL A 167 -5.74 -7.99 -8.81
C VAL A 167 -4.54 -8.80 -8.35
N LEU A 168 -4.05 -9.73 -9.18
CA LEU A 168 -2.88 -10.55 -8.85
C LEU A 168 -1.62 -9.70 -8.67
N THR A 169 -1.40 -8.73 -9.56
CA THR A 169 -0.23 -7.85 -9.53
C THR A 169 -0.22 -6.98 -8.28
N MET A 170 -1.32 -6.27 -8.02
CA MET A 170 -1.43 -5.37 -6.86
C MET A 170 -1.48 -6.12 -5.53
N THR A 171 -2.18 -7.26 -5.48
CA THR A 171 -2.22 -8.10 -4.27
C THR A 171 -0.85 -8.71 -3.99
N GLY A 172 -0.14 -9.16 -5.03
CA GLY A 172 1.23 -9.65 -4.92
C GLY A 172 2.19 -8.56 -4.47
N GLY A 173 2.08 -7.35 -5.03
CA GLY A 173 2.84 -6.18 -4.61
C GLY A 173 2.60 -5.82 -3.14
N MET A 174 1.33 -5.80 -2.72
CA MET A 174 0.97 -5.58 -1.32
C MET A 174 1.51 -6.67 -0.38
N ALA A 175 1.44 -7.93 -0.78
CA ALA A 175 1.97 -9.04 0.02
C ALA A 175 3.50 -8.91 0.20
N LEU A 176 4.20 -8.41 -0.81
CA LEU A 176 5.64 -8.13 -0.73
C LEU A 176 5.93 -6.95 0.20
N ILE A 177 5.13 -5.87 0.16
CA ILE A 177 5.25 -4.75 1.11
C ILE A 177 5.05 -5.26 2.54
N MET A 178 4.00 -6.05 2.79
CA MET A 178 3.74 -6.64 4.11
C MET A 178 4.88 -7.57 4.57
N TRP A 179 5.62 -8.17 3.66
CA TRP A 179 6.78 -9.00 4.01
C TRP A 179 8.02 -8.16 4.33
N LEU A 180 8.18 -7.00 3.68
CA LEU A 180 9.27 -6.05 3.94
C LEU A 180 9.04 -5.20 5.20
N ALA A 181 7.78 -4.98 5.58
CA ALA A 181 7.35 -4.19 6.74
C ALA A 181 7.46 -4.99 8.06
#